data_AF-A0A7S1IMH5-F1
#
_entry.id   AF-A0A7S1IMH5-F1
#
_cell.length_a   1.000
_cell.length_b   1.000
_cell.length_c   1.000
_cell.angle_alpha   90.00
_cell.angle_beta   90.00
_cell.angle_gamma   90.00
#
_symmetry.space_group_name_H-M   'P 1'
#
loop_
_entity.id
_entity.type
_entity.pdbx_description
1 polymer ?
#
loop_
_entity_poly.entity_id
_entity_poly.type
_entity_poly.pdbx_seq_one_letter_code
_entity_poly.pdbx_strand_id
1 'polypeptide(L)'
;VQSGRRVHRVGVPDISQSFIAYDRQHPAVPGSTQETVKAFLPPDSPLPRFDLAVVGSLEEADQIIRPLEAEEMAAVRPRGAILLASEDPEAIQNNALVRRIVRDQIEIHSSRCGSFTRALEILEASPQLQADMKQFMVTHQYPLQDIGQAFQMAANSAESIKVVVNTGDCVP
;
A
#
# COMPACT_ATOMS: atom_id res chain seq x y z
N VAL A 1 5.74 28.41 -39.88
CA VAL A 1 5.77 29.44 -38.83
C VAL A 1 4.46 29.38 -38.06
N GLN A 2 4.57 28.90 -36.81
CA GLN A 2 3.65 28.94 -35.65
C GLN A 2 2.12 28.76 -35.85
N SER A 3 1.66 27.55 -35.52
CA SER A 3 0.28 27.23 -35.12
C SER A 3 0.15 27.46 -33.61
N GLY A 4 -0.66 28.45 -33.22
CA GLY A 4 -0.95 28.79 -31.83
C GLY A 4 -1.98 27.85 -31.22
N ARG A 5 -1.55 26.92 -30.36
CA ARG A 5 -2.44 26.13 -29.50
C ARG A 5 -3.04 27.04 -28.42
N ARG A 6 -4.35 27.26 -28.49
CA ARG A 6 -5.15 27.85 -27.42
C ARG A 6 -5.19 26.86 -26.25
N VAL A 7 -4.50 27.17 -25.16
CA VAL A 7 -4.62 26.44 -23.89
C VAL A 7 -5.92 26.88 -23.23
N HIS A 8 -6.92 26.01 -23.22
CA HIS A 8 -8.10 26.20 -22.38
C HIS A 8 -7.67 25.96 -20.93
N ARG A 9 -7.52 27.05 -20.16
CA ARG A 9 -7.51 26.96 -18.69
C ARG A 9 -8.91 26.51 -18.26
N VAL A 10 -9.05 25.23 -17.97
CA VAL A 10 -10.19 24.74 -17.20
C VAL A 10 -9.98 25.26 -15.79
N GLY A 11 -10.85 26.16 -15.34
CA GLY A 11 -10.84 26.66 -13.96
C GLY A 11 -11.04 25.49 -13.02
N VAL A 12 -10.08 25.29 -12.12
CA VAL A 12 -10.22 24.35 -11.00
C VAL A 12 -11.18 25.04 -10.02
N PRO A 13 -12.37 24.47 -9.72
CA PRO A 13 -13.23 25.02 -8.68
C PRO A 13 -12.53 24.89 -7.34
N ASP A 14 -12.80 25.80 -6.41
CA ASP A 14 -12.30 25.78 -5.02
C ASP A 14 -12.65 24.41 -4.38
N ILE A 15 -11.63 23.54 -4.21
CA ILE A 15 -11.80 22.12 -3.83
C ILE A 15 -11.59 21.90 -2.33
N SER A 16 -11.78 22.94 -1.50
CA SER A 16 -11.42 22.91 -0.08
C SER A 16 -12.03 21.76 0.76
N GLN A 17 -12.96 20.95 0.22
CA GLN A 17 -13.51 19.75 0.88
C GLN A 17 -13.90 18.58 -0.06
N SER A 18 -13.40 18.49 -1.31
CA SER A 18 -13.94 17.49 -2.27
C SER A 18 -12.98 16.35 -2.59
N PHE A 19 -13.42 15.11 -2.32
CA PHE A 19 -12.77 13.88 -2.76
C PHE A 19 -13.25 13.49 -4.17
N ILE A 20 -12.34 13.01 -5.02
CA ILE A 20 -12.69 12.49 -6.36
C ILE A 20 -12.09 11.09 -6.52
N ALA A 21 -12.96 10.08 -6.62
CA ALA A 21 -12.56 8.71 -6.96
C ALA A 21 -12.84 8.41 -8.44
N TYR A 22 -11.93 7.65 -9.06
CA TYR A 22 -12.07 7.19 -10.44
C TYR A 22 -12.13 5.66 -10.48
N ASP A 23 -13.22 5.12 -11.02
CA ASP A 23 -13.32 3.75 -11.51
C ASP A 23 -13.22 3.76 -13.04
N ARG A 24 -12.53 2.79 -13.63
CA ARG A 24 -12.45 2.66 -15.09
C ARG A 24 -13.80 2.36 -15.74
N GLN A 25 -14.76 1.84 -14.99
CA GLN A 25 -16.09 1.50 -15.49
C GLN A 25 -17.14 2.60 -15.24
N HIS A 26 -16.89 3.58 -14.35
CA HIS A 26 -17.86 4.61 -13.96
C HIS A 26 -17.20 5.99 -13.73
N PRO A 27 -17.81 7.10 -14.21
CA PRO A 27 -17.23 8.45 -14.09
C PRO A 27 -17.21 9.00 -12.65
N ALA A 28 -16.32 9.95 -12.42
CA ALA A 28 -16.06 10.62 -11.14
C ALA A 28 -17.29 11.27 -10.48
N VAL A 29 -17.39 11.15 -9.16
CA VAL A 29 -18.43 11.79 -8.33
C VAL A 29 -17.82 12.64 -7.21
N PRO A 30 -18.26 13.91 -7.03
CA PRO A 30 -17.83 14.76 -5.91
C PRO A 30 -18.63 14.50 -4.62
N GLY A 31 -17.95 14.49 -3.48
CA GLY A 31 -18.58 14.42 -2.14
C GLY A 31 -17.56 14.40 -0.99
N SER A 32 -18.03 14.28 0.25
CA SER A 32 -17.16 14.07 1.43
C SER A 32 -16.54 12.68 1.40
N THR A 33 -15.32 12.50 1.94
CA THR A 33 -14.55 11.24 1.84
C THR A 33 -15.32 10.04 2.38
N GLN A 34 -15.97 10.17 3.55
CA GLN A 34 -16.72 9.06 4.15
C GLN A 34 -18.05 8.77 3.45
N GLU A 35 -18.78 9.79 2.97
CA GLU A 35 -20.04 9.58 2.27
C GLU A 35 -19.82 9.05 0.86
N THR A 36 -18.76 9.50 0.17
CA THR A 36 -18.42 9.00 -1.17
C THR A 36 -17.92 7.56 -1.10
N VAL A 37 -17.08 7.23 -0.11
CA VAL A 37 -16.65 5.84 0.12
C VAL A 37 -17.85 4.96 0.48
N LYS A 38 -18.76 5.39 1.36
CA LYS A 38 -19.99 4.63 1.69
C LYS A 38 -21.00 4.53 0.53
N ALA A 39 -21.07 5.55 -0.34
CA ALA A 39 -21.96 5.55 -1.50
C ALA A 39 -21.46 4.63 -2.63
N PHE A 40 -20.14 4.46 -2.75
CA PHE A 40 -19.51 3.62 -3.77
C PHE A 40 -19.08 2.24 -3.27
N LEU A 41 -18.99 2.03 -1.96
CA LEU A 41 -18.73 0.73 -1.34
C LEU A 41 -19.79 0.42 -0.27
N PRO A 42 -21.10 0.42 -0.55
CA PRO A 42 -22.01 -0.37 0.27
C PRO A 42 -21.58 -1.85 0.29
N PRO A 43 -21.99 -2.65 1.29
CA PRO A 43 -21.65 -4.08 1.37
C PRO A 43 -21.98 -4.88 0.10
N ASP A 44 -22.98 -4.40 -0.66
CA ASP A 44 -23.46 -4.99 -1.92
C ASP A 44 -22.96 -4.23 -3.17
N SER A 45 -21.95 -3.37 -3.03
CA SER A 45 -21.43 -2.61 -4.16
C SER A 45 -20.77 -3.51 -5.20
N PRO A 46 -21.11 -3.38 -6.49
CA PRO A 46 -20.44 -4.11 -7.55
C PRO A 46 -19.01 -3.59 -7.82
N LEU A 47 -18.56 -2.52 -7.15
CA LEU A 47 -17.32 -1.82 -7.47
C LEU A 47 -16.11 -2.35 -6.68
N PRO A 48 -15.08 -2.91 -7.35
CA PRO A 48 -14.05 -3.73 -6.71
C PRO A 48 -12.91 -2.97 -5.99
N ARG A 49 -13.17 -1.77 -5.46
CA ARG A 49 -12.20 -0.72 -5.02
C ARG A 49 -11.62 0.10 -6.16
N PHE A 50 -11.11 1.29 -5.83
CA PHE A 50 -10.58 2.25 -6.80
C PHE A 50 -9.11 2.00 -7.16
N ASP A 51 -8.78 2.26 -8.43
CA ASP A 51 -7.41 2.29 -8.96
C ASP A 51 -6.65 3.56 -8.56
N LEU A 52 -7.39 4.65 -8.37
CA LEU A 52 -6.85 5.99 -8.16
C LEU A 52 -7.78 6.79 -7.23
N ALA A 53 -7.19 7.51 -6.29
CA ALA A 53 -7.87 8.48 -5.46
C ALA A 53 -7.18 9.84 -5.51
N VAL A 54 -7.94 10.93 -5.47
CA VAL A 54 -7.42 12.29 -5.28
C VAL A 54 -7.88 12.78 -3.91
N VAL A 55 -6.94 13.22 -3.08
CA VAL A 55 -7.17 13.68 -1.71
C VAL A 55 -6.57 15.07 -1.50
N GLY A 56 -7.22 15.88 -0.67
CA GLY A 56 -6.75 17.23 -0.29
C GLY A 56 -5.78 17.22 0.89
N SER A 57 -5.77 16.16 1.70
CA SER A 57 -4.93 16.05 2.90
C SER A 57 -4.36 14.64 3.12
N LEU A 58 -3.32 14.53 3.96
CA LEU A 58 -2.81 13.23 4.41
C LEU A 58 -3.79 12.47 5.31
N GLU A 59 -4.67 13.18 6.02
CA GLU A 59 -5.66 12.55 6.88
C GLU A 59 -6.73 11.83 6.04
N GLU A 60 -7.15 12.44 4.93
CA GLU A 60 -7.97 11.76 3.93
C GLU A 60 -7.23 10.57 3.29
N ALA A 61 -5.94 10.71 3.00
CA ALA A 61 -5.13 9.60 2.49
C ALA A 61 -5.10 8.42 3.48
N ASP A 62 -4.96 8.68 4.78
CA ASP A 62 -4.97 7.67 5.83
C ASP A 62 -6.35 6.99 5.96
N GLN A 63 -7.43 7.76 5.86
CA GLN A 63 -8.80 7.22 5.91
C GLN A 63 -9.11 6.24 4.77
N ILE A 64 -8.63 6.50 3.55
CA ILE A 64 -8.95 5.65 2.38
C ILE A 64 -8.09 4.38 2.26
N ILE A 65 -6.94 4.31 2.97
CA ILE A 65 -6.07 3.12 3.00
C ILE A 65 -6.38 2.19 4.18
N ARG A 66 -7.02 2.69 5.23
CA ARG A 66 -7.45 1.88 6.36
C ARG A 66 -8.74 1.14 6.03
N PRO A 67 -8.87 -0.14 6.42
CA PRO A 67 -10.15 -0.81 6.39
C PRO A 67 -11.16 -0.11 7.31
N LEU A 68 -12.43 -0.09 6.91
CA LEU A 68 -13.52 0.43 7.76
C LEU A 68 -13.84 -0.61 8.85
N GLU A 69 -14.30 -0.17 10.03
CA GLU A 69 -14.51 -1.07 11.18
C GLU A 69 -15.46 -2.25 10.91
N ALA A 70 -16.34 -2.14 9.91
CA ALA A 70 -17.25 -3.20 9.49
C ALA A 70 -16.78 -3.99 8.26
N GLU A 71 -15.74 -3.52 7.56
CA GLU A 71 -15.29 -4.06 6.28
C GLU A 71 -13.76 -4.07 6.21
N GLU A 72 -13.13 -5.24 6.08
CA GLU A 72 -11.67 -5.40 5.90
C GLU A 72 -11.16 -4.90 4.52
N MET A 73 -11.90 -3.99 3.88
CA MET A 73 -11.62 -3.45 2.57
C MET A 73 -11.31 -1.96 2.65
N ALA A 74 -10.08 -1.61 2.24
CA ALA A 74 -9.71 -0.23 1.96
C ALA A 74 -10.37 0.25 0.65
N ALA A 75 -10.62 1.56 0.54
CA ALA A 75 -11.27 2.16 -0.63
C ALA A 75 -10.38 2.12 -1.89
N VAL A 76 -9.06 2.23 -1.70
CA VAL A 76 -8.07 2.08 -2.78
C VAL A 76 -7.54 0.66 -2.78
N ARG A 77 -7.52 0.01 -3.95
CA ARG A 77 -6.99 -1.36 -4.05
C ARG A 77 -5.47 -1.40 -3.81
N PRO A 78 -4.92 -2.55 -3.40
CA PRO A 78 -3.47 -2.75 -3.41
C PRO A 78 -2.87 -2.38 -4.78
N ARG A 79 -1.80 -1.59 -4.76
CA ARG A 79 -1.13 -1.03 -5.97
C ARG A 79 -1.93 0.03 -6.74
N GLY A 80 -3.03 0.52 -6.18
CA GLY A 80 -3.65 1.77 -6.62
C GLY A 80 -2.78 2.98 -6.26
N ALA A 81 -3.13 4.14 -6.82
CA ALA A 81 -2.40 5.39 -6.59
C ALA A 81 -3.26 6.39 -5.81
N ILE A 82 -2.61 7.23 -5.01
CA ILE A 82 -3.24 8.34 -4.29
C ILE A 82 -2.52 9.62 -4.71
N LEU A 83 -3.25 10.57 -5.26
CA LEU A 83 -2.75 11.88 -5.64
C LEU A 83 -3.11 12.88 -4.54
N LEU A 84 -2.10 13.47 -3.92
CA LEU A 84 -2.27 14.53 -2.95
C LEU A 84 -2.37 15.88 -3.69
N ALA A 85 -3.59 16.40 -3.80
CA ALA A 85 -3.89 17.72 -4.32
C ALA A 85 -4.10 18.70 -3.16
N SER A 86 -3.05 18.94 -2.38
CA SER A 86 -3.13 19.88 -1.25
C SER A 86 -3.04 21.32 -1.74
N GLU A 87 -4.12 22.07 -1.60
CA GLU A 87 -4.16 23.51 -1.88
C GLU A 87 -3.85 24.37 -0.64
N ASP A 88 -3.73 23.75 0.54
CA ASP A 88 -3.50 24.44 1.81
C ASP A 88 -1.99 24.68 2.07
N PRO A 89 -1.51 25.94 1.94
CA PRO A 89 -0.11 26.26 2.16
C PRO A 89 0.33 26.07 3.61
N GLU A 90 -0.58 26.17 4.59
CA GLU A 90 -0.27 25.96 6.01
C GLU A 90 -0.08 24.47 6.32
N ALA A 91 -0.98 23.61 5.83
CA ALA A 91 -0.84 22.16 5.95
C ALA A 91 0.47 21.64 5.31
N ILE A 92 0.83 22.21 4.15
CA ILE A 92 2.14 21.95 3.53
C ILE A 92 3.24 22.42 4.49
N GLN A 93 3.22 23.67 4.96
CA GLN A 93 4.31 24.21 5.80
C GLN A 93 4.49 23.50 7.14
N ASN A 94 3.43 22.97 7.74
CA ASN A 94 3.48 22.38 9.08
C ASN A 94 3.97 20.92 9.09
N ASN A 95 4.03 20.23 7.95
CA ASN A 95 4.48 18.84 7.87
C ASN A 95 5.69 18.67 6.94
N ALA A 96 6.86 18.37 7.52
CA ALA A 96 8.12 18.21 6.77
C ALA A 96 8.06 17.15 5.67
N LEU A 97 7.33 16.05 5.89
CA LEU A 97 7.15 14.99 4.90
C LEU A 97 6.27 15.48 3.74
N VAL A 98 5.14 16.14 4.03
CA VAL A 98 4.26 16.73 3.00
C VAL A 98 5.01 17.76 2.17
N ARG A 99 5.76 18.67 2.81
CA ARG A 99 6.62 19.63 2.08
C ARG A 99 7.51 18.95 1.08
N ARG A 100 8.19 17.87 1.51
CA ARG A 100 9.13 17.16 0.65
C ARG A 100 8.40 16.42 -0.48
N ILE A 101 7.28 15.76 -0.19
CA ILE A 101 6.43 15.10 -1.20
C ILE A 101 6.00 16.10 -2.27
N VAL A 102 5.46 17.24 -1.87
CA VAL A 102 4.91 18.25 -2.80
C VAL A 102 6.03 18.99 -3.54
N ARG A 103 7.02 19.54 -2.82
CA ARG A 103 8.09 20.36 -3.42
C ARG A 103 8.98 19.54 -4.34
N ASP A 104 9.36 18.35 -3.90
CA ASP A 104 10.36 17.52 -4.57
C ASP A 104 9.72 16.42 -5.44
N GLN A 105 8.39 16.43 -5.57
CA GLN A 105 7.60 15.47 -6.34
C GLN A 105 7.94 14.02 -5.98
N ILE A 106 8.08 13.74 -4.69
CA ILE A 106 8.43 12.40 -4.21
C ILE A 106 7.22 11.48 -4.35
N GLU A 107 7.41 10.39 -5.08
CA GLU A 107 6.46 9.29 -5.13
C GLU A 107 6.73 8.31 -3.99
N ILE A 108 5.69 7.98 -3.22
CA ILE A 108 5.75 6.96 -2.18
C ILE A 108 5.07 5.71 -2.70
N HIS A 109 5.85 4.64 -2.83
CA HIS A 109 5.36 3.32 -3.22
C HIS A 109 5.28 2.44 -1.97
N SER A 110 4.08 2.00 -1.63
CA SER A 110 3.92 0.95 -0.60
C SER A 110 3.96 -0.42 -1.27
N SER A 111 4.67 -1.37 -0.66
CA SER A 111 4.61 -2.77 -1.05
C SER A 111 3.84 -3.55 0.00
N ARG A 112 2.97 -4.46 -0.46
CA ARG A 112 2.45 -5.54 0.36
C ARG A 112 3.12 -6.84 -0.08
N CYS A 113 3.26 -7.78 0.84
CA CYS A 113 3.69 -9.13 0.50
C CYS A 113 2.82 -9.67 -0.64
N GLY A 114 3.45 -10.29 -1.64
CA GLY A 114 2.75 -10.88 -2.78
C GLY A 114 1.92 -12.11 -2.40
N SER A 115 1.35 -12.77 -3.41
CA SER A 115 0.62 -14.02 -3.20
C SER A 115 1.57 -15.11 -2.69
N PHE A 116 1.31 -15.60 -1.47
CA PHE A 116 2.06 -16.70 -0.88
C PHE A 116 1.88 -18.00 -1.67
N THR A 117 0.66 -18.29 -2.13
CA THR A 117 0.37 -19.47 -2.97
C THR A 117 1.21 -19.48 -4.24
N ARG A 118 1.28 -18.34 -4.95
CA ARG A 118 2.11 -18.24 -6.15
C ARG A 118 3.60 -18.39 -5.86
N ALA A 119 4.06 -17.87 -4.71
CA ALA A 119 5.43 -18.06 -4.27
C ALA A 119 5.72 -19.54 -4.00
N LEU A 120 4.80 -20.27 -3.35
CA LEU A 120 4.91 -21.71 -3.12
C LEU A 120 4.93 -22.50 -4.43
N GLU A 121 4.04 -22.23 -5.38
CA GLU A 121 4.03 -22.90 -6.69
C GLU A 121 5.38 -22.78 -7.41
N ILE A 122 6.00 -21.59 -7.37
CA ILE A 122 7.33 -21.37 -7.96
C ILE A 122 8.40 -22.18 -7.24
N LEU A 123 8.34 -22.26 -5.91
CA LEU A 123 9.28 -23.04 -5.10
C LEU A 123 9.12 -24.54 -5.38
N GLU A 124 7.91 -25.06 -5.37
CA GLU A 124 7.59 -26.47 -5.65
C GLU A 124 8.04 -26.89 -7.06
N ALA A 125 7.87 -26.01 -8.05
CA ALA A 125 8.30 -26.26 -9.42
C ALA A 125 9.84 -26.26 -9.59
N SER A 126 10.61 -25.83 -8.58
CA SER A 126 12.07 -25.76 -8.65
C SER A 126 12.75 -26.39 -7.41
N PRO A 127 12.94 -27.72 -7.40
CA PRO A 127 13.61 -28.42 -6.29
C PRO A 127 15.04 -27.91 -6.03
N GLN A 128 15.75 -27.50 -7.07
CA GLN A 128 17.09 -26.93 -6.91
C GLN A 128 17.05 -25.60 -6.14
N LEU A 129 16.09 -24.73 -6.44
CA LEU A 129 15.92 -23.48 -5.71
C LEU A 129 15.60 -23.73 -4.23
N GLN A 130 14.79 -24.75 -3.92
CA GLN A 130 14.52 -25.13 -2.53
C GLN A 130 15.79 -25.59 -1.81
N ALA A 131 16.60 -26.44 -2.46
CA ALA A 131 17.86 -26.92 -1.92
C ALA A 131 18.83 -25.75 -1.67
N ASP A 132 18.98 -24.86 -2.65
CA ASP A 132 19.83 -23.67 -2.55
C ASP A 132 19.35 -22.74 -1.43
N MET A 133 18.04 -22.48 -1.33
CA MET A 133 17.48 -21.64 -0.27
C MET A 133 17.72 -22.23 1.12
N LYS A 134 17.56 -23.56 1.27
CA LYS A 134 17.85 -24.24 2.53
C LYS A 134 19.33 -24.17 2.89
N GLN A 135 20.22 -24.33 1.90
CA GLN A 135 21.67 -24.30 2.10
C GLN A 135 22.21 -22.90 2.39
N PHE A 136 21.73 -21.88 1.68
CA PHE A 136 22.35 -20.55 1.69
C PHE A 136 21.58 -19.50 2.50
N MET A 137 20.27 -19.64 2.72
CA MET A 137 19.51 -18.65 3.49
C MET A 137 19.32 -19.02 4.95
N VAL A 138 19.12 -20.30 5.28
CA VAL A 138 18.94 -20.74 6.66
C VAL A 138 20.31 -20.86 7.32
N THR A 139 20.69 -19.86 8.11
CA THR A 139 22.01 -19.85 8.76
C THR A 139 21.99 -20.52 10.13
N HIS A 140 20.86 -20.46 10.84
CA HIS A 140 20.73 -21.04 12.18
C HIS A 140 19.38 -21.73 12.37
N GLN A 141 19.39 -22.76 13.20
CA GLN A 141 18.18 -23.47 13.62
C GLN A 141 18.21 -23.66 15.13
N TYR A 142 17.10 -23.33 15.79
CA TYR A 142 16.91 -23.52 17.23
C TYR A 142 15.65 -24.35 17.47
N PRO A 143 15.60 -25.16 18.53
CA PRO A 143 14.35 -25.74 18.95
C PRO A 143 13.49 -24.70 19.67
N LEU A 144 12.17 -24.92 19.74
CA LEU A 144 11.23 -23.97 20.33
C LEU A 144 11.56 -23.58 21.78
N GLN A 145 12.10 -24.50 22.59
CA GLN A 145 12.52 -24.18 23.96
C GLN A 145 13.58 -23.08 24.03
N ASP A 146 14.33 -22.85 22.95
CA ASP A 146 15.40 -21.86 22.86
C ASP A 146 14.98 -20.60 22.09
N ILE A 147 13.67 -20.32 21.97
CA ILE A 147 13.15 -19.19 21.20
C ILE A 147 13.76 -17.84 21.61
N GLY A 148 14.10 -17.66 22.89
CA GLY A 148 14.80 -16.46 23.36
C GLY A 148 16.19 -16.28 22.73
N GLN A 149 16.95 -17.37 22.61
CA GLN A 149 18.25 -17.37 21.93
C GLN A 149 18.07 -17.19 20.42
N ALA A 150 17.03 -17.79 19.82
CA ALA A 150 16.72 -17.61 18.42
C ALA A 150 16.44 -16.14 18.06
N PHE A 151 15.71 -15.42 18.90
CA PHE A 151 15.48 -13.98 18.72
C PHE A 151 16.78 -13.16 18.86
N GLN A 152 17.63 -13.48 19.83
CA GLN A 152 18.92 -12.81 19.99
C GLN A 152 19.81 -13.01 18.76
N MET A 153 19.89 -14.23 18.22
CA MET A 153 20.62 -14.52 16.99
C MET A 153 20.01 -13.79 15.79
N ALA A 154 18.68 -13.80 15.65
CA ALA A 154 17.99 -13.12 14.56
C ALA A 154 18.19 -11.59 14.56
N ALA A 155 18.42 -10.99 15.73
CA ALA A 155 18.75 -9.57 15.85
C ALA A 155 20.19 -9.26 15.39
N ASN A 156 21.07 -10.25 15.32
CA ASN A 156 22.45 -10.10 14.84
C ASN A 156 22.53 -10.32 13.32
N SER A 157 22.29 -9.27 12.54
CA SER A 157 22.32 -9.32 11.07
C SER A 157 23.72 -9.51 10.47
N ALA A 158 24.79 -9.42 11.28
CA ALA A 158 26.14 -9.72 10.81
C ALA A 158 26.41 -11.23 10.75
N GLU A 159 25.70 -12.01 11.57
CA GLU A 159 25.90 -13.46 11.70
C GLU A 159 24.69 -14.27 11.20
N SER A 160 23.53 -13.64 11.01
CA SER A 160 22.32 -14.34 10.59
C SER A 160 21.65 -13.73 9.36
N ILE A 161 21.19 -14.61 8.46
CA ILE A 161 20.32 -14.27 7.33
C ILE A 161 18.89 -14.70 7.64
N LYS A 162 18.71 -15.98 7.99
CA LYS A 162 17.43 -16.53 8.45
C LYS A 162 17.66 -17.52 9.58
N VAL A 163 17.00 -17.27 10.70
CA VAL A 163 16.92 -18.17 11.85
C VAL A 163 15.61 -18.92 11.78
N VAL A 164 15.66 -20.24 11.87
CA VAL A 164 14.46 -21.10 11.89
C VAL A 164 14.27 -21.64 13.30
N VAL A 165 13.02 -21.63 13.78
CA VAL A 165 12.65 -22.25 15.04
C VAL A 165 11.84 -23.51 14.74
N ASN A 166 12.36 -24.65 15.16
CA ASN A 166 11.70 -25.94 15.01
C ASN A 166 10.71 -26.13 16.16
N THR A 167 9.41 -26.15 15.85
CA THR A 167 8.34 -26.32 16.84
C THR A 167 8.06 -27.77 17.23
N GLY A 168 8.92 -28.70 16.78
CA GLY A 168 8.67 -30.14 16.82
C GLY A 168 7.79 -30.57 15.65
N ASP A 169 8.02 -31.78 15.15
CA ASP A 169 7.24 -32.34 14.04
C ASP A 169 5.76 -32.46 14.43
N CYS A 170 4.90 -31.57 13.95
CA CYS A 170 3.58 -32.02 13.54
C CYS A 170 3.79 -32.67 12.18
N VAL A 171 4.03 -33.98 12.20
CA VAL A 171 3.87 -34.82 11.01
C VAL A 171 2.43 -34.63 10.53
N PRO A 172 2.19 -34.28 9.25
CA PRO A 172 0.84 -34.26 8.69
C PRO A 172 0.18 -35.65 8.74
#